data_AF-S9R7C5-F1
#
_entry.id   AF-S9R7C5-F1
#
_cell.length_a   1.000
_cell.length_b   1.000
_cell.length_c   1.000
_cell.angle_alpha   90.00
_cell.angle_beta   90.00
_cell.angle_gamma   90.00
#
_symmetry.space_group_name_H-M   'P 1'
#
loop_
_entity.id
_entity.type
_entity.pdbx_description
1 polymer ?
#
loop_
_entity_poly.entity_id
_entity_poly.type
_entity_poly.pdbx_seq_one_letter_code
_entity_poly.pdbx_strand_id
1 'polypeptide(L)' 'MTDLPLSPSPRPIRLLRHLGAGLARALLRHPRIAAIEALSRLSDAELAASGTTRRRELDRILGAQAQL' A
#
# COMPACT_ATOMS: atom_id res chain seq x y z
N MET A 1 -8.62 49.98 5.65
CA MET A 1 -7.75 48.94 6.24
C MET A 1 -8.62 47.74 6.51
N THR A 2 -8.66 46.80 5.56
CA THR A 2 -9.54 45.62 5.59
C THR A 2 -8.66 44.41 5.85
N ASP A 3 -8.64 43.96 7.10
CA ASP A 3 -8.01 42.70 7.49
C ASP A 3 -8.89 41.54 7.04
N LEU A 4 -8.42 40.82 6.02
CA LEU A 4 -8.99 39.56 5.55
C LEU A 4 -8.28 38.42 6.31
N PRO A 5 -8.96 37.63 7.16
CA PRO A 5 -8.30 36.50 7.79
C PRO A 5 -8.10 35.39 6.75
N LEU A 6 -6.83 35.12 6.44
CA LEU A 6 -6.37 33.93 5.73
C LEU A 6 -6.93 32.68 6.43
N SER A 7 -7.94 32.06 5.83
CA SER A 7 -8.47 30.77 6.27
C SER A 7 -7.51 29.66 5.80
N PRO A 8 -6.83 28.93 6.71
CA PRO A 8 -6.01 27.80 6.30
C PRO A 8 -6.94 26.66 5.90
N SER A 9 -7.10 26.42 4.59
CA SER A 9 -7.84 25.25 4.09
C SER A 9 -7.25 23.95 4.67
N PRO A 10 -7.98 23.19 5.52
CA PRO A 10 -7.47 21.95 6.12
C PRO A 10 -7.66 20.74 5.19
N ARG A 11 -7.71 20.97 3.88
CA ARG A 11 -8.20 19.99 2.90
C ARG A 11 -7.23 18.88 2.45
N PRO A 12 -5.88 18.94 2.60
CA PRO A 12 -5.05 17.82 2.16
C PRO A 12 -5.04 16.64 3.16
N ILE A 13 -5.14 16.91 4.47
CA ILE A 13 -4.92 15.89 5.51
C ILE A 13 -6.11 14.91 5.62
N ARG A 14 -7.35 15.37 5.43
CA ARG A 14 -8.53 14.48 5.50
C ARG A 14 -8.56 13.49 4.34
N LEU A 15 -8.21 13.91 3.13
CA LEU A 15 -8.15 13.04 1.95
C LEU A 15 -7.14 11.89 2.15
N LEU A 16 -5.96 12.20 2.67
CA LEU A 16 -4.95 11.19 3.02
C LEU A 16 -5.44 10.20 4.09
N ARG A 17 -6.19 10.69 5.10
CA ARG A 17 -6.73 9.84 6.16
C ARG A 17 -7.81 8.87 5.68
N HIS A 18 -8.65 9.29 4.73
CA HIS A 18 -9.65 8.42 4.12
C HIS A 18 -9.02 7.37 3.20
N LEU A 19 -7.96 7.72 2.48
CA LEU A 19 -7.19 6.77 1.67
C LEU A 19 -6.52 5.70 2.54
N GLY A 20 -5.90 6.08 3.65
CA GLY A 20 -5.27 5.12 4.58
C GLY A 20 -6.27 4.13 5.20
N ALA A 21 -7.45 4.61 5.61
CA ALA A 21 -8.49 3.74 6.15
C ALA A 21 -9.12 2.82 5.09
N GLY A 22 -9.31 3.30 3.87
CA GLY A 22 -9.79 2.50 2.73
C GLY A 22 -8.79 1.41 2.32
N LEU A 23 -7.50 1.76 2.26
CA LEU A 23 -6.43 0.82 1.99
C LEU A 23 -6.36 -0.26 3.07
N ALA A 24 -6.30 0.11 4.36
CA ALA A 24 -6.28 -0.85 5.45
C ALA A 24 -7.45 -1.84 5.42
N ARG A 25 -8.66 -1.36 5.08
CA ARG A 25 -9.85 -2.22 4.94
C ARG A 25 -9.79 -3.12 3.71
N ALA A 26 -9.23 -2.64 2.61
CA ALA A 26 -9.00 -3.43 1.40
C ALA A 26 -7.96 -4.52 1.64
N LEU A 27 -6.87 -4.23 2.37
CA LEU A 27 -5.85 -5.21 2.76
C LEU A 27 -6.41 -6.31 3.67
N LEU A 28 -7.28 -5.95 4.62
CA LEU A 28 -7.97 -6.90 5.49
C LEU A 28 -8.94 -7.82 4.73
N ARG A 29 -9.57 -7.32 3.65
CA ARG A 29 -10.49 -8.12 2.83
C ARG A 29 -9.82 -8.89 1.70
N HIS A 30 -8.66 -8.44 1.25
CA HIS A 30 -7.93 -9.01 0.12
C HIS A 30 -6.50 -9.36 0.53
N PRO A 31 -6.26 -10.60 1.01
CA PRO A 31 -4.92 -11.04 1.43
C PRO A 31 -3.88 -10.91 0.30
N ARG A 32 -4.32 -10.98 -0.97
CA ARG A 32 -3.48 -10.76 -2.15
C ARG A 32 -2.92 -9.33 -2.23
N ILE A 33 -3.74 -8.32 -1.94
CA ILE A 33 -3.30 -6.92 -1.96
C ILE A 33 -2.32 -6.69 -0.82
N ALA A 34 -2.58 -7.27 0.36
CA ALA A 34 -1.66 -7.21 1.51
C ALA A 34 -0.30 -7.85 1.21
N ALA A 35 -0.28 -9.00 0.54
CA ALA A 35 0.96 -9.66 0.15
C ALA A 35 1.73 -8.87 -0.92
N ILE A 36 1.04 -8.29 -1.91
CA ILE A 36 1.68 -7.42 -2.93
C ILE A 36 2.26 -6.17 -2.26
N GLU A 37 1.53 -5.52 -1.35
CA GLU A 37 2.01 -4.34 -0.65
C GLU A 37 3.22 -4.67 0.25
N ALA A 38 3.18 -5.80 0.96
CA ALA A 38 4.33 -6.28 1.73
C ALA A 38 5.56 -6.50 0.84
N LEU A 39 5.36 -7.10 -0.34
CA LEU A 39 6.43 -7.30 -1.32
C LEU A 39 6.95 -5.97 -1.90
N SER A 40 6.09 -4.97 -2.09
CA SER A 40 6.47 -3.63 -2.54
C SER A 40 7.33 -2.87 -1.52
N ARG A 41 7.26 -3.25 -0.23
CA ARG A 41 8.10 -2.66 0.84
C ARG A 41 9.48 -3.30 0.92
N LEU A 42 9.68 -4.47 0.33
CA LEU A 42 10.97 -5.15 0.30
C LEU A 42 11.83 -4.64 -0.86
N SER A 43 13.12 -4.43 -0.60
CA SER A 43 14.14 -4.13 -1.60
C SER A 43 14.57 -5.39 -2.35
N ASP A 44 15.14 -5.21 -3.55
CA ASP A 44 15.68 -6.35 -4.31
C ASP A 44 16.86 -7.03 -3.62
N ALA A 45 17.62 -6.29 -2.81
CA ALA A 45 18.71 -6.84 -2.01
C ALA A 45 18.19 -7.78 -0.91
N GLU A 46 17.11 -7.43 -0.22
CA GLU A 46 16.46 -8.28 0.79
C GLU A 46 15.84 -9.53 0.16
N LEU A 47 15.26 -9.38 -1.03
CA LEU A 47 14.74 -10.52 -1.80
C LEU A 47 15.85 -11.47 -2.25
N ALA A 48 16.97 -10.93 -2.73
CA ALA A 48 18.15 -11.70 -3.11
C ALA A 48 18.78 -12.40 -1.90
N ALA A 49 18.88 -11.73 -0.74
CA ALA A 49 19.32 -12.32 0.52
C ALA A 49 18.41 -13.47 0.98
N SER A 50 17.12 -13.38 0.66
CA SER A 50 16.13 -14.45 0.89
C SER A 50 16.16 -15.55 -0.18
N GLY A 51 17.07 -15.48 -1.16
CA GLY A 51 17.20 -16.46 -2.25
C GLY A 51 16.06 -16.43 -3.28
N THR A 52 15.28 -15.35 -3.33
CA THR A 52 14.16 -15.19 -4.27
C THR A 52 14.34 -13.94 -5.14
N THR A 53 13.41 -13.74 -6.06
CA THR A 53 13.33 -12.51 -6.86
C THR A 53 11.94 -11.91 -6.72
N ARG A 54 11.82 -10.60 -6.92
CA ARG A 54 10.51 -9.93 -6.88
C ARG A 54 9.51 -10.59 -7.84
N ARG A 55 9.96 -11.01 -9.03
CA ARG A 55 9.11 -11.68 -10.00
C ARG A 55 8.61 -13.03 -9.50
N ARG A 56 9.48 -13.87 -8.93
CA ARG A 56 9.08 -15.16 -8.35
C ARG A 56 8.09 -15.00 -7.20
N GLU A 57 8.30 -13.99 -6.36
CA GLU A 57 7.41 -13.78 -5.22
C GLU A 57 6.04 -13.23 -5.66
N LEU A 58 6.01 -12.36 -6.68
CA LEU A 58 4.76 -11.98 -7.35
C LEU A 58 4.06 -13.20 -7.93
N ASP A 59 4.74 -14.00 -8.74
CA ASP A 59 4.17 -15.19 -9.36
C ASP A 59 3.65 -16.19 -8.30
N ARG A 60 4.33 -16.33 -7.15
CA ARG A 60 3.85 -17.10 -5.99
C ARG A 60 2.56 -16.52 -5.41
N ILE A 61 2.51 -15.20 -5.15
CA ILE A 61 1.32 -14.54 -4.58
C ILE A 61 0.12 -14.65 -5.54
N LEU A 62 0.35 -14.49 -6.84
CA LEU A 62 -0.70 -14.58 -7.85
C LEU A 62 -1.13 -16.03 -8.12
N GLY A 63 -0.20 -16.99 -8.06
CA GLY A 63 -0.42 -18.41 -8.33
C GLY A 63 -0.99 -19.20 -7.15
N ALA A 64 -0.63 -18.86 -5.90
CA ALA A 64 -1.10 -19.56 -4.70
C ALA A 64 -2.63 -19.47 -4.49
N GLN A 65 -3.30 -18.49 -5.09
CA GLN A 65 -4.76 -18.38 -5.08
C GLN A 65 -5.45 -18.93 -6.33
N ALA A 66 -4.72 -19.34 -7.37
CA ALA A 66 -5.32 -20.04 -8.52
C ALA A 66 -5.71 -21.49 -8.18
N GLN A 67 -5.28 -21.99 -7.02
CA GLN A 67 -5.53 -23.33 -6.52
C GLN A 67 -6.64 -23.38 -5.44
N LEU A 68 -7.30 -22.25 -5.14
CA LEU A 68 -8.48 -22.15 -4.28
C LEU A 68 -9.74 -21.99 -5.13
#